data_AF-A0A3D2U7M4-F1
#
_entry.id   AF-A0A3D2U7M4-F1
#
_cell.length_a   1.000
_cell.length_b   1.000
_cell.length_c   1.000
_cell.angle_alpha   90.00
_cell.angle_beta   90.00
_cell.angle_gamma   90.00
#
_symmetry.space_group_name_H-M   'P 1'
#
loop_
_entity.id
_entity.type
_entity.pdbx_description
1 polymer ?
#
loop_
_entity_poly.entity_id
_entity_poly.type
_entity_poly.pdbx_seq_one_letter_code
_entity_poly.pdbx_strand_id
1 'polypeptide(L)'
;MWFLIFSFLLAAPVVAADGPRFQVTPAKASLVGNFSRLQLVVSELTNGNGPTDRSNDLTRTVRYTSLNPEVVGVTPAGELQARHNGTARLEVRTAVDGGQVQLVEVTVSGLVDNPAIGFREQVGPILSKHGCNSGSCHAAQYGKGGFKLSVFGFDPGRDRTAIVRERHQRRVSLVSPRDSLFLRKPTMKVPHGGGHRLDGDSIDHEILVAWLLSGAP
;
A
#
# COMPACT_ATOMS: atom_id res chain seq x y z
N MET A 1 66.64 33.71 19.43
CA MET A 1 66.05 33.98 18.10
C MET A 1 65.13 32.81 17.77
N TRP A 2 63.84 32.91 18.09
CA TRP A 2 62.84 31.86 17.87
C TRP A 2 61.97 32.27 16.67
N PHE A 3 62.00 31.48 15.60
CA PHE A 3 61.13 31.67 14.44
C PHE A 3 59.78 31.01 14.71
N LEU A 4 58.72 31.82 14.83
CA LEU A 4 57.33 31.37 14.83
C LEU A 4 56.92 31.04 13.39
N ILE A 5 56.72 29.75 13.10
CA ILE A 5 56.15 29.27 11.85
C ILE A 5 54.63 29.44 11.93
N PHE A 6 54.08 30.39 11.20
CA PHE A 6 52.64 30.56 11.02
C PHE A 6 52.17 29.56 9.96
N SER A 7 51.57 28.44 10.40
CA SER A 7 50.91 27.49 9.50
C SER A 7 49.56 28.06 9.07
N PHE A 8 49.48 28.55 7.83
CA PHE A 8 48.22 28.95 7.21
C PHE A 8 47.44 27.69 6.81
N LEU A 9 46.46 27.30 7.62
CA LEU A 9 45.44 26.33 7.22
C LEU A 9 44.54 26.99 6.16
N LEU A 10 44.75 26.64 4.89
CA LEU A 10 43.78 26.90 3.83
C LEU A 10 42.54 26.04 4.09
N ALA A 11 41.47 26.66 4.59
CA ALA A 11 40.14 26.07 4.56
C ALA A 11 39.63 26.13 3.11
N ALA A 12 39.73 25.01 2.38
CA ALA A 12 39.03 24.86 1.12
C ALA A 12 37.51 24.85 1.38
N PRO A 13 36.70 25.59 0.60
CA PRO A 13 35.25 25.51 0.75
C PRO A 13 34.83 24.08 0.39
N VAL A 14 34.20 23.39 1.35
CA VAL A 14 33.45 22.18 1.05
C VAL A 14 32.24 22.62 0.23
N VAL A 15 32.35 22.51 -1.09
CA VAL A 15 31.18 22.59 -1.96
C VAL A 15 30.38 21.33 -1.65
N ALA A 16 29.30 21.48 -0.88
CA ALA A 16 28.32 20.42 -0.76
C ALA A 16 27.82 20.12 -2.18
N ALA A 17 28.05 18.89 -2.65
CA ALA A 17 27.50 18.47 -3.92
C ALA A 17 25.98 18.49 -3.78
N ASP A 18 25.29 19.34 -4.55
CA ASP A 18 23.84 19.28 -4.66
C ASP A 18 23.44 17.85 -4.99
N GLY A 19 22.51 17.28 -4.20
CA GLY A 19 22.02 15.92 -4.42
C GLY A 19 21.49 15.72 -5.85
N PRO A 20 21.36 14.46 -6.31
CA PRO A 20 20.88 14.17 -7.65
C PRO A 20 19.52 14.83 -7.87
N ARG A 21 19.38 15.57 -8.96
CA ARG A 21 18.08 16.14 -9.36
C ARG A 21 17.15 14.99 -9.69
N PHE A 22 15.88 15.11 -9.31
CA PHE A 22 14.89 14.07 -9.58
C PHE A 22 13.56 14.65 -10.05
N GLN A 23 12.66 13.77 -10.49
CA GLN A 23 11.28 14.08 -10.78
C GLN A 23 10.37 13.04 -10.14
N VAL A 24 9.33 13.52 -9.44
CA VAL A 24 8.24 12.68 -8.95
C VAL A 24 7.11 12.62 -9.98
N THR A 25 6.65 11.41 -10.27
CA THR A 25 5.52 11.15 -11.16
C THR A 25 4.44 10.34 -10.43
N PRO A 26 3.17 10.79 -10.46
CA PRO A 26 2.71 12.05 -11.03
C PRO A 26 3.10 13.27 -10.16
N ALA A 27 3.22 14.45 -10.78
CA ALA A 27 3.54 15.70 -10.07
C ALA A 27 2.36 16.24 -9.23
N LYS A 28 1.14 15.79 -9.55
CA LYS A 28 -0.09 15.99 -8.77
C LYS A 28 -0.92 14.71 -8.83
N ALA A 29 -1.64 14.37 -7.77
CA ALA A 29 -2.44 13.17 -7.71
C ALA A 29 -3.88 13.44 -7.24
N SER A 30 -4.80 12.58 -7.69
CA SER A 30 -6.16 12.52 -7.17
C SER A 30 -6.46 11.09 -6.73
N LEU A 31 -6.93 10.94 -5.50
CA LEU A 31 -7.43 9.68 -4.97
C LEU A 31 -8.95 9.80 -4.80
N VAL A 32 -9.69 8.90 -5.44
CA VAL A 32 -11.16 8.93 -5.45
C VAL A 32 -11.69 7.63 -4.86
N GLY A 33 -12.56 7.75 -3.86
CA GLY A 33 -13.23 6.63 -3.20
C GLY A 33 -12.45 6.02 -2.03
N ASN A 34 -13.17 5.27 -1.19
CA ASN A 34 -12.57 4.52 -0.10
C ASN A 34 -11.49 3.56 -0.60
N PHE A 35 -10.42 3.40 0.19
CA PHE A 35 -9.29 2.51 -0.10
C PHE A 35 -8.49 2.85 -1.38
N SER A 36 -8.72 4.03 -1.97
CA SER A 36 -7.96 4.52 -3.11
C SER A 36 -6.50 4.70 -2.75
N ARG A 37 -5.62 4.26 -3.67
CA ARG A 37 -4.17 4.25 -3.49
C ARG A 37 -3.47 4.58 -4.80
N LEU A 38 -2.27 5.16 -4.69
CA LEU A 38 -1.44 5.51 -5.84
C LEU A 38 0.03 5.35 -5.51
N GLN A 39 0.79 4.72 -6.42
CA GLN A 39 2.25 4.63 -6.29
C GLN A 39 2.89 5.87 -6.91
N LEU A 40 3.70 6.59 -6.11
CA LEU A 40 4.62 7.58 -6.66
C LEU A 40 5.84 6.87 -7.27
N VAL A 41 6.31 7.36 -8.40
CA VAL A 41 7.57 6.93 -9.01
C VAL A 41 8.52 8.11 -9.02
N VAL A 42 9.75 7.89 -8.56
CA VAL A 42 10.77 8.93 -8.47
C VAL A 42 11.94 8.53 -9.35
N SER A 43 12.24 9.37 -10.33
CA SER A 43 13.31 9.10 -11.30
C SER A 43 14.38 10.17 -11.23
N GLU A 44 15.64 9.75 -11.28
CA GLU A 44 16.76 10.68 -11.40
C GLU A 44 16.70 11.43 -12.74
N LEU A 45 16.97 12.72 -12.70
CA LEU A 45 17.13 13.55 -13.88
C LEU A 45 18.60 13.56 -14.27
N THR A 46 18.90 13.04 -15.46
CA THR A 46 20.17 13.30 -16.12
C THR A 46 20.16 14.72 -16.70
N ASN A 47 21.29 15.23 -17.21
CA ASN A 47 21.47 16.63 -17.67
C ASN A 47 20.49 17.14 -18.76
N GLY A 48 19.44 16.40 -19.11
CA GLY A 48 18.35 16.79 -20.01
C GLY A 48 17.09 17.32 -19.30
N ASN A 49 16.01 17.45 -20.08
CA ASN A 49 14.74 18.08 -19.66
C ASN A 49 13.72 17.12 -19.02
N GLY A 50 14.14 15.92 -18.56
CA GLY A 50 13.23 14.96 -17.95
C GLY A 50 13.85 13.57 -17.75
N PRO A 51 13.11 12.64 -17.11
CA PRO A 51 13.53 11.26 -16.97
C PRO A 51 13.65 10.57 -18.33
N THR A 52 14.57 9.63 -18.42
CA THR A 52 14.77 8.77 -19.59
C THR A 52 14.58 7.31 -19.19
N ASP A 53 14.57 6.40 -20.16
CA ASP A 53 14.61 4.95 -19.93
C ASP A 53 15.86 4.48 -19.15
N ARG A 54 16.91 5.31 -19.13
CA ARG A 54 18.15 5.07 -18.37
C ARG A 54 18.23 5.83 -17.04
N SER A 55 17.19 6.56 -16.66
CA SER A 55 17.15 7.22 -15.36
C SER A 55 17.14 6.20 -14.23
N ASN A 56 17.96 6.42 -13.19
CA ASN A 56 17.91 5.59 -12.00
C ASN A 56 16.57 5.74 -11.28
N ASP A 57 16.04 4.62 -10.78
CA ASP A 57 14.85 4.60 -9.93
C ASP A 57 15.24 4.97 -8.50
N LEU A 58 14.73 6.12 -8.05
CA LEU A 58 14.94 6.65 -6.71
C LEU A 58 13.73 6.41 -5.80
N THR A 59 12.68 5.73 -6.29
CA THR A 59 11.39 5.54 -5.59
C THR A 59 11.57 4.98 -4.18
N ARG A 60 12.54 4.09 -3.97
CA ARG A 60 12.80 3.46 -2.66
C ARG A 60 14.00 4.03 -1.90
N THR A 61 14.66 5.04 -2.43
CA THR A 61 15.85 5.66 -1.83
C THR A 61 15.58 7.07 -1.30
N VAL A 62 14.54 7.73 -1.82
CA VAL A 62 14.01 8.97 -1.26
C VAL A 62 13.18 8.71 0.01
N ARG A 63 13.01 9.77 0.80
CA ARG A 63 12.11 9.81 1.94
C ARG A 63 10.82 10.51 1.55
N TYR A 64 9.69 9.94 1.97
CA TYR A 64 8.37 10.51 1.80
C TYR A 64 7.81 10.96 3.14
N THR A 65 7.23 12.15 3.18
CA THR A 65 6.52 12.68 4.35
C THR A 65 5.20 13.28 3.90
N SER A 66 4.09 12.82 4.47
CA SER A 66 2.81 13.54 4.32
C SER A 66 2.77 14.70 5.30
N LEU A 67 2.51 15.90 4.78
CA LEU A 67 2.29 17.09 5.59
C LEU A 67 0.85 17.18 6.14
N ASN A 68 -0.03 16.31 5.63
CA ASN A 68 -1.43 16.16 6.05
C ASN A 68 -1.74 14.66 6.20
N PRO A 69 -1.11 13.98 7.18
CA PRO A 69 -1.22 12.53 7.36
C PRO A 69 -2.65 12.06 7.66
N GLU A 70 -3.52 12.95 8.12
CA GLU A 70 -4.96 12.72 8.27
C GLU A 70 -5.68 12.60 6.92
N VAL A 71 -5.27 13.35 5.90
CA VAL A 71 -5.90 13.31 4.56
C VAL A 71 -5.32 12.17 3.72
N VAL A 72 -3.98 12.07 3.67
CA VAL A 72 -3.25 11.06 2.88
C VAL A 72 -2.10 10.48 3.71
N GLY A 73 -2.08 9.16 3.85
CA GLY A 73 -0.90 8.43 4.32
C GLY A 73 0.07 8.16 3.17
N VAL A 74 1.36 8.01 3.49
CA VAL A 74 2.37 7.53 2.54
C VAL A 74 3.23 6.47 3.18
N THR A 75 3.47 5.37 2.47
CA THR A 75 4.37 4.30 2.93
C THR A 75 5.83 4.65 2.62
N PRO A 76 6.82 4.00 3.27
CA PRO A 76 8.23 4.17 2.91
C PRO A 76 8.55 3.81 1.46
N ALA A 77 7.71 3.01 0.80
CA ALA A 77 7.85 2.64 -0.60
C ALA A 77 7.23 3.66 -1.57
N GLY A 78 6.62 4.75 -1.09
CA GLY A 78 6.01 5.78 -1.94
C GLY A 78 4.55 5.51 -2.34
N GLU A 79 3.88 4.55 -1.70
CA GLU A 79 2.44 4.32 -1.92
C GLU A 79 1.62 5.30 -1.08
N LEU A 80 0.81 6.12 -1.76
CA LEU A 80 -0.18 7.00 -1.18
C LEU A 80 -1.47 6.23 -0.85
N GLN A 81 -2.07 6.53 0.29
CA GLN A 81 -3.31 5.91 0.75
C GLN A 81 -4.29 6.98 1.24
N ALA A 82 -5.49 6.99 0.68
CA ALA A 82 -6.55 7.91 1.08
C ALA A 82 -7.03 7.63 2.51
N ARG A 83 -7.19 8.69 3.33
CA ARG A 83 -7.66 8.59 4.72
C ARG A 83 -8.85 9.50 5.00
N HIS A 84 -8.82 10.75 4.54
CA HIS A 84 -9.94 11.69 4.65
C HIS A 84 -10.11 12.53 3.38
N ASN A 85 -11.33 12.95 3.07
CA ASN A 85 -11.61 13.89 1.97
C ASN A 85 -10.91 15.23 2.25
N GLY A 86 -10.25 15.81 1.25
CA GLY A 86 -9.52 17.07 1.38
C GLY A 86 -8.29 17.16 0.48
N THR A 87 -7.43 18.12 0.76
CA THR A 87 -6.16 18.33 0.05
C THR A 87 -4.98 18.10 0.97
N ALA A 88 -3.95 17.43 0.47
CA ALA A 88 -2.71 17.14 1.16
C ALA A 88 -1.50 17.58 0.32
N ARG A 89 -0.38 17.84 0.99
CA ARG A 89 0.92 17.97 0.34
C ARG A 89 1.86 16.87 0.83
N LEU A 90 2.57 16.27 -0.11
CA LEU A 90 3.54 15.22 0.14
C LEU A 90 4.92 15.80 -0.15
N GLU A 91 5.82 15.74 0.83
CA GLU A 91 7.23 16.05 0.66
C GLU A 91 7.99 14.79 0.21
N VAL A 92 8.71 14.89 -0.89
CA VAL A 92 9.66 13.88 -1.37
C VAL A 92 11.06 14.48 -1.30
N ARG A 93 11.97 13.79 -0.61
CA ARG A 93 13.32 14.30 -0.33
C ARG A 93 14.38 13.24 -0.57
N THR A 94 15.47 13.59 -1.24
CA THR A 94 16.64 12.71 -1.36
C THR A 94 17.34 12.51 -0.02
N ALA A 95 17.98 11.35 0.19
CA ALA A 95 18.60 11.00 1.47
C ALA A 95 19.84 11.83 1.87
N VAL A 96 20.40 12.64 0.96
CA VAL A 96 21.57 13.49 1.17
C VAL A 96 21.24 14.81 1.90
N ASP A 97 22.15 15.27 2.77
CA ASP A 97 22.03 16.55 3.48
C ASP A 97 22.04 17.73 2.50
N GLY A 98 21.11 18.67 2.67
CA GLY A 98 20.85 19.74 1.68
C GLY A 98 20.16 19.24 0.39
N GLY A 99 19.76 17.97 0.35
CA GLY A 99 19.16 17.34 -0.82
C GLY A 99 17.86 17.99 -1.30
N GLN A 100 17.59 17.83 -2.60
CA GLN A 100 16.43 18.41 -3.27
C GLN A 100 15.12 17.93 -2.63
N VAL A 101 14.15 18.83 -2.61
CA VAL A 101 12.79 18.59 -2.13
C VAL A 101 11.80 18.85 -3.26
N GLN A 102 10.85 17.94 -3.46
CA GLN A 102 9.70 18.17 -4.32
C GLN A 102 8.41 17.99 -3.54
N LEU A 103 7.44 18.87 -3.79
CA LEU A 103 6.11 18.80 -3.22
C LEU A 103 5.15 18.24 -4.26
N VAL A 104 4.39 17.21 -3.86
CA VAL A 104 3.28 16.66 -4.65
C VAL A 104 1.96 17.07 -3.99
N GLU A 105 1.11 17.73 -4.76
CA GLU A 105 -0.25 18.07 -4.34
C GLU A 105 -1.16 16.86 -4.56
N VAL A 106 -1.92 16.48 -3.54
CA VAL A 106 -2.83 15.33 -3.58
C VAL A 106 -4.21 15.75 -3.13
N THR A 107 -5.24 15.47 -3.94
CA THR A 107 -6.64 15.66 -3.55
C THR A 107 -7.30 14.32 -3.31
N VAL A 108 -7.98 14.19 -2.17
CA VAL A 108 -8.79 13.01 -1.82
C VAL A 108 -10.26 13.41 -1.85
N SER A 109 -11.08 12.59 -2.51
CA SER A 109 -12.52 12.83 -2.61
C SER A 109 -13.31 11.53 -2.64
N GLY A 110 -14.62 11.60 -2.40
CA GLY A 110 -15.53 10.46 -2.55
C GLY A 110 -15.42 9.39 -1.48
N LEU A 111 -14.74 9.65 -0.35
CA LEU A 111 -14.81 8.77 0.82
C LEU A 111 -16.19 8.91 1.47
N VAL A 112 -16.82 7.78 1.75
CA VAL A 112 -18.12 7.67 2.43
C VAL A 112 -18.03 6.71 3.62
N ASP A 113 -18.94 6.84 4.58
CA ASP A 113 -18.93 6.03 5.81
C ASP A 113 -19.16 4.54 5.54
N ASN A 114 -20.04 4.22 4.59
CA ASN A 114 -20.42 2.86 4.24
C ASN A 114 -20.13 2.59 2.75
N PRO A 115 -18.87 2.30 2.38
CA PRO A 115 -18.53 2.04 1.00
C PRO A 115 -19.17 0.75 0.50
N ALA A 116 -19.68 0.78 -0.72
CA ALA A 116 -20.13 -0.43 -1.41
C ALA A 116 -18.91 -1.25 -1.85
N ILE A 117 -18.64 -2.34 -1.15
CA ILE A 117 -17.57 -3.29 -1.50
C ILE A 117 -18.22 -4.50 -2.16
N GLY A 118 -17.87 -4.79 -3.41
CA GLY A 118 -18.35 -5.93 -4.17
C GLY A 118 -17.42 -7.13 -4.02
N PHE A 119 -18.02 -8.33 -4.03
CA PHE A 119 -17.22 -9.55 -3.97
C PHE A 119 -16.32 -9.71 -5.20
N ARG A 120 -16.84 -9.45 -6.40
CA ARG A 120 -16.12 -9.68 -7.66
C ARG A 120 -15.01 -8.64 -7.87
N GLU A 121 -15.28 -7.38 -7.57
CA GLU A 121 -14.42 -6.26 -7.92
C GLU A 121 -13.32 -6.05 -6.87
N GLN A 122 -13.58 -6.33 -5.59
CA GLN A 122 -12.61 -6.09 -4.52
C GLN A 122 -12.19 -7.35 -3.77
N VAL A 123 -13.13 -8.20 -3.34
CA VAL A 123 -12.80 -9.35 -2.46
C VAL A 123 -12.08 -10.47 -3.20
N GLY A 124 -12.61 -10.88 -4.35
CA GLY A 124 -12.04 -11.95 -5.18
C GLY A 124 -10.58 -11.70 -5.55
N PRO A 125 -10.21 -10.51 -6.05
CA PRO A 125 -8.82 -10.15 -6.31
C PRO A 125 -7.91 -10.24 -5.08
N ILE A 126 -8.39 -9.84 -3.90
CA ILE A 126 -7.65 -9.99 -2.63
C ILE A 126 -7.38 -11.47 -2.33
N LEU A 127 -8.40 -12.33 -2.48
CA LEU A 127 -8.24 -13.78 -2.27
C LEU A 127 -7.21 -14.39 -3.24
N SER A 128 -7.20 -13.95 -4.50
CA SER A 128 -6.22 -14.37 -5.49
C SER A 128 -4.82 -13.87 -5.16
N LYS A 129 -4.67 -12.58 -4.83
CA LYS A 129 -3.39 -11.95 -4.46
C LYS A 129 -2.71 -12.69 -3.31
N HIS A 130 -3.48 -13.09 -2.30
CA HIS A 130 -2.96 -13.83 -1.13
C HIS A 130 -2.95 -15.35 -1.30
N GLY A 131 -3.31 -15.86 -2.50
CA GLY A 131 -3.23 -17.27 -2.86
C GLY A 131 -4.27 -18.17 -2.21
N CYS A 132 -5.33 -17.62 -1.62
CA CYS A 132 -6.37 -18.38 -0.91
C CYS A 132 -7.08 -19.37 -1.84
N ASN A 133 -7.40 -18.93 -3.06
CA ASN A 133 -8.07 -19.69 -4.12
C ASN A 133 -7.09 -20.39 -5.09
N SER A 134 -5.87 -20.68 -4.64
CA SER A 134 -4.91 -21.47 -5.40
C SER A 134 -5.13 -22.98 -5.23
N GLY A 135 -4.67 -23.77 -6.20
CA GLY A 135 -4.80 -25.24 -6.20
C GLY A 135 -4.07 -25.94 -5.03
N SER A 136 -3.07 -25.29 -4.43
CA SER A 136 -2.41 -25.81 -3.23
C SER A 136 -3.22 -25.59 -1.95
N CYS A 137 -4.19 -24.67 -1.98
CA CYS A 137 -4.99 -24.22 -0.84
C CYS A 137 -6.48 -24.53 -1.04
N HIS A 138 -7.37 -23.52 -0.94
CA HIS A 138 -8.81 -23.76 -0.92
C HIS A 138 -9.40 -24.11 -2.29
N ALA A 139 -8.65 -23.93 -3.39
CA ALA A 139 -9.06 -24.43 -4.69
C ALA A 139 -8.50 -25.82 -5.05
N ALA A 140 -7.90 -26.52 -4.08
CA ALA A 140 -7.61 -27.94 -4.23
C ALA A 140 -8.88 -28.74 -4.59
N GLN A 141 -8.72 -29.91 -5.21
CA GLN A 141 -9.83 -30.76 -5.68
C GLN A 141 -10.94 -30.95 -4.63
N TYR A 142 -10.56 -31.12 -3.35
CA TYR A 142 -11.49 -31.29 -2.23
C TYR A 142 -11.53 -30.09 -1.26
N GLY A 143 -10.89 -28.97 -1.64
CA GLY A 143 -10.65 -27.83 -0.75
C GLY A 143 -9.79 -28.18 0.46
N LYS A 144 -9.86 -27.36 1.53
CA LYS A 144 -9.16 -27.59 2.80
C LYS A 144 -10.10 -27.32 3.97
N GLY A 145 -10.14 -28.21 4.96
CA GLY A 145 -10.95 -28.03 6.17
C GLY A 145 -12.45 -27.84 5.87
N GLY A 146 -12.96 -28.49 4.83
CA GLY A 146 -14.34 -28.33 4.38
C GLY A 146 -14.69 -26.96 3.78
N PHE A 147 -13.68 -26.18 3.38
CA PHE A 147 -13.81 -24.91 2.68
C PHE A 147 -13.17 -25.04 1.29
N LYS A 148 -13.99 -24.86 0.25
CA LYS A 148 -13.57 -24.94 -1.15
C LYS A 148 -13.90 -23.65 -1.88
N LEU A 149 -12.91 -23.11 -2.56
CA LEU A 149 -13.03 -21.99 -3.50
C LEU A 149 -12.82 -22.52 -4.92
N SER A 150 -13.32 -21.78 -5.90
CA SER A 150 -13.09 -21.99 -7.31
C SER A 150 -11.63 -21.64 -7.65
N VAL A 151 -11.06 -22.34 -8.63
CA VAL A 151 -9.67 -22.14 -9.03
C VAL A 151 -9.51 -20.72 -9.57
N PHE A 152 -8.63 -19.93 -8.94
CA PHE A 152 -8.35 -18.53 -9.29
C PHE A 152 -9.60 -17.63 -9.36
N GLY A 153 -10.68 -17.98 -8.65
CA GLY A 153 -11.90 -17.17 -8.61
C GLY A 153 -12.79 -17.32 -9.84
N PHE A 154 -12.69 -18.44 -10.56
CA PHE A 154 -13.51 -18.75 -11.74
C PHE A 154 -15.02 -18.60 -11.53
N ASP A 155 -15.53 -18.90 -10.33
CA ASP A 155 -16.95 -18.75 -9.97
C ASP A 155 -17.12 -17.88 -8.71
N PRO A 156 -17.20 -16.54 -8.87
CA PRO A 156 -17.30 -15.62 -7.75
C PRO A 156 -18.57 -15.81 -6.92
N GLY A 157 -19.69 -16.21 -7.54
CA GLY A 157 -20.96 -16.41 -6.84
C GLY A 157 -20.91 -17.61 -5.90
N ARG A 158 -20.30 -18.70 -6.37
CA ARG A 158 -20.03 -19.88 -5.54
C ARG A 158 -19.03 -19.58 -4.43
N ASP A 159 -17.97 -18.85 -4.72
CA ASP A 159 -16.93 -18.52 -3.74
C ASP A 159 -17.47 -17.67 -2.59
N ARG A 160 -18.24 -16.65 -2.94
CA ARG A 160 -18.99 -15.85 -1.96
C ARG A 160 -19.89 -16.74 -1.09
N THR A 161 -20.65 -17.64 -1.72
CA THR A 161 -21.55 -18.56 -1.01
C THR A 161 -20.77 -19.50 -0.07
N ALA A 162 -19.61 -20.00 -0.49
CA ALA A 162 -18.74 -20.85 0.31
C ALA A 162 -18.17 -20.13 1.54
N ILE A 163 -17.87 -18.84 1.40
CA ILE A 163 -17.40 -17.98 2.49
C ILE A 163 -18.53 -17.63 3.46
N VAL A 164 -19.64 -17.13 2.95
CA VAL A 164 -20.68 -16.47 3.77
C VAL A 164 -21.75 -17.45 4.26
N ARG A 165 -22.11 -18.46 3.45
CA ARG A 165 -23.32 -19.28 3.68
C ARG A 165 -23.05 -20.72 4.06
N GLU A 166 -22.06 -21.36 3.45
CA GLU A 166 -21.79 -22.78 3.68
C GLU A 166 -21.42 -23.11 5.13
N ARG A 167 -21.61 -24.38 5.51
CA ARG A 167 -21.32 -24.90 6.85
C ARG A 167 -22.01 -24.09 7.95
N HIS A 168 -23.27 -23.71 7.72
CA HIS A 168 -24.11 -22.94 8.66
C HIS A 168 -23.48 -21.60 9.06
N GLN A 169 -22.89 -20.89 8.09
CA GLN A 169 -22.32 -19.54 8.28
C GLN A 169 -21.19 -19.44 9.33
N ARG A 170 -20.57 -20.58 9.70
CA ARG A 170 -19.56 -20.64 10.79
C ARG A 170 -18.25 -19.90 10.50
N ARG A 171 -18.06 -19.31 9.31
CA ARG A 171 -16.81 -18.65 8.91
C ARG A 171 -16.83 -17.15 9.09
N VAL A 172 -18.02 -16.56 9.06
CA VAL A 172 -18.24 -15.12 9.02
C VAL A 172 -19.18 -14.73 10.15
N SER A 173 -18.81 -13.69 10.89
CA SER A 173 -19.70 -12.96 11.78
C SER A 173 -19.91 -11.58 11.20
N LEU A 174 -21.16 -11.25 10.82
CA LEU A 174 -21.48 -9.90 10.30
C LEU A 174 -21.61 -8.87 11.43
N VAL A 175 -21.89 -9.33 12.66
CA VAL A 175 -21.97 -8.48 13.86
C VAL A 175 -20.59 -8.17 14.45
N SER A 176 -19.65 -9.10 14.32
CA SER A 176 -18.24 -8.94 14.72
C SER A 176 -17.31 -9.36 13.58
N PRO A 177 -17.21 -8.58 12.48
CA PRO A 177 -16.43 -8.95 11.30
C PRO A 177 -14.99 -9.40 11.58
N ARG A 178 -14.25 -8.66 12.40
CA ARG A 178 -12.86 -8.97 12.76
C ARG A 178 -12.70 -10.31 13.50
N ASP A 179 -13.78 -10.81 14.12
CA ASP A 179 -13.77 -12.11 14.80
C ASP A 179 -14.05 -13.29 13.86
N SER A 180 -14.40 -13.00 12.60
CA SER A 180 -14.65 -14.02 11.57
C SER A 180 -13.42 -14.89 11.37
N LEU A 181 -13.60 -16.21 11.32
CA LEU A 181 -12.53 -17.14 10.93
C LEU A 181 -11.97 -16.82 9.54
N PHE A 182 -12.80 -16.25 8.67
CA PHE A 182 -12.40 -15.72 7.36
C PHE A 182 -11.25 -14.71 7.43
N LEU A 183 -11.19 -13.87 8.48
CA LEU A 183 -10.12 -12.89 8.68
C LEU A 183 -9.03 -13.39 9.65
N ARG A 184 -9.42 -14.09 10.72
CA ARG A 184 -8.49 -14.54 11.77
C ARG A 184 -7.52 -15.63 11.32
N LYS A 185 -7.94 -16.51 10.38
CA LYS A 185 -7.06 -17.56 9.84
C LYS A 185 -5.93 -17.00 8.99
N PRO A 186 -6.17 -16.19 7.94
CA PRO A 186 -5.09 -15.68 7.10
C PRO A 186 -4.16 -14.70 7.84
N THR A 187 -4.62 -14.06 8.92
CA THR A 187 -3.81 -13.20 9.81
C THR A 187 -3.11 -13.96 10.94
N MET A 188 -3.23 -15.29 10.99
CA MET A 188 -2.68 -16.16 12.05
C MET A 188 -3.09 -15.79 13.49
N LYS A 189 -4.21 -15.08 13.67
CA LYS A 189 -4.84 -14.89 14.99
C LYS A 189 -5.48 -16.18 15.53
N VAL A 190 -5.65 -17.17 14.67
CA VAL A 190 -5.93 -18.57 15.00
C VAL A 190 -5.14 -19.50 14.07
N PRO A 191 -4.90 -20.76 14.44
CA PRO A 191 -4.16 -21.69 13.59
C PRO A 191 -4.75 -21.83 12.17
N HIS A 192 -3.87 -21.67 11.18
CA HIS A 192 -4.18 -21.87 9.78
C HIS A 192 -3.10 -22.73 9.13
N GLY A 193 -3.48 -23.91 8.61
CA GLY A 193 -2.55 -24.79 7.90
C GLY A 193 -1.95 -24.19 6.62
N GLY A 194 -2.48 -23.06 6.13
CA GLY A 194 -1.91 -22.30 5.02
C GLY A 194 -0.82 -21.30 5.44
N GLY A 195 -0.59 -21.13 6.75
CA GLY A 195 0.34 -20.14 7.31
C GLY A 195 -0.23 -18.72 7.31
N HIS A 196 0.65 -17.75 7.57
CA HIS A 196 0.35 -16.32 7.48
C HIS A 196 0.18 -15.91 6.01
N ARG A 197 -0.93 -15.26 5.69
CA ARG A 197 -1.31 -14.87 4.32
C ARG A 197 -1.70 -13.40 4.19
N LEU A 198 -2.14 -12.76 5.26
CA LEU A 198 -2.69 -11.41 5.22
C LEU A 198 -2.30 -10.66 6.49
N ASP A 199 -1.70 -9.48 6.37
CA ASP A 199 -1.43 -8.63 7.52
C ASP A 199 -2.72 -8.00 8.03
N GLY A 200 -2.93 -8.01 9.36
CA GLY A 200 -4.19 -7.55 9.98
C GLY A 200 -4.39 -6.03 9.99
N ASP A 201 -3.35 -5.27 9.68
CA ASP A 201 -3.34 -3.81 9.53
C ASP A 201 -3.24 -3.37 8.05
N SER A 202 -3.25 -4.33 7.12
CA SER A 202 -3.21 -4.03 5.69
C SER A 202 -4.53 -3.45 5.17
N ILE A 203 -4.42 -2.67 4.10
CA ILE A 203 -5.60 -2.14 3.38
C ILE A 203 -6.49 -3.27 2.84
N ASP A 204 -5.89 -4.39 2.40
CA ASP A 204 -6.64 -5.55 1.91
C ASP A 204 -7.49 -6.15 3.04
N HIS A 205 -6.95 -6.25 4.26
CA HIS A 205 -7.71 -6.70 5.42
C HIS A 205 -8.88 -5.76 5.72
N GLU A 206 -8.66 -4.44 5.69
CA GLU A 206 -9.72 -3.45 5.94
C GLU A 206 -10.82 -3.47 4.86
N ILE A 207 -10.48 -3.73 3.60
CA ILE A 207 -11.47 -3.93 2.53
C ILE A 207 -12.35 -5.15 2.84
N LEU A 208 -11.75 -6.26 3.29
CA LEU A 208 -12.51 -7.46 3.66
C LEU A 208 -13.40 -7.21 4.89
N VAL A 209 -12.93 -6.44 5.87
CA VAL A 209 -13.74 -6.00 7.03
C VAL A 209 -14.93 -5.16 6.56
N ALA A 210 -14.71 -4.16 5.70
CA ALA A 210 -15.77 -3.30 5.17
C ALA A 210 -16.80 -4.07 4.33
N TRP A 211 -16.35 -5.06 3.57
CA TRP A 211 -17.24 -5.99 2.86
C TRP A 211 -18.15 -6.76 3.82
N LEU A 212 -17.60 -7.28 4.92
CA LEU A 212 -18.40 -7.96 5.94
C LEU A 212 -19.37 -7.01 6.66
N LEU A 213 -18.92 -5.80 7.01
CA LEU A 213 -19.76 -4.77 7.64
C LEU A 213 -20.96 -4.37 6.76
N SER A 214 -20.77 -4.36 5.44
CA SER A 214 -21.84 -4.07 4.47
C SER A 214 -22.75 -5.27 4.17
N GLY A 215 -22.66 -6.35 4.96
CA GLY A 215 -23.50 -7.54 4.80
C GLY A 215 -22.98 -8.57 3.79
N ALA A 216 -21.72 -8.42 3.39
CA ALA A 216 -21.02 -9.30 2.46
C ALA A 216 -21.78 -9.48 1.13
N PRO A 217 -22.14 -8.41 0.40
CA PRO A 217 -22.89 -8.49 -0.85
C PRO A 217 -22.16 -9.29 -1.93
#